data_AF-A0A1W9TFA1-F1
#
_entry.id   AF-A0A1W9TFA1-F1
#
_cell.length_a   1.000
_cell.length_b   1.000
_cell.length_c   1.000
_cell.angle_alpha   90.00
_cell.angle_beta   90.00
_cell.angle_gamma   90.00
#
_symmetry.space_group_name_H-M   'P 1'
#
loop_
_entity.id
_entity.type
_entity.pdbx_description
1 polymer ?
#
loop_
_entity_poly.entity_id
_entity_poly.type
_entity_poly.pdbx_seq_one_letter_code
_entity_poly.pdbx_strand_id
1 'polypeptide(L)'
;MTRPPRLKAGGRDFESTPAAKEKPDKSITIFDYHSLLSKTGWQITHRIECPLSSERLSGNQVQRMQNKRILGTVGRTLLVANKL
;
A
#
# COMPACT_ATOMS: atom_id res chain seq x y z
N MET A 1 16.48 23.46 2.81
CA MET A 1 15.55 22.61 2.02
C MET A 1 15.49 21.23 2.65
N THR A 2 14.50 20.97 3.50
CA THR A 2 14.35 19.69 4.21
C THR A 2 13.58 18.73 3.32
N ARG A 3 14.20 17.61 2.91
CA ARG A 3 13.52 16.58 2.12
C ARG A 3 12.34 16.02 2.93
N PRO A 4 11.11 15.94 2.38
CA PRO A 4 10.01 15.28 3.07
C PRO A 4 10.35 13.80 3.26
N PRO A 5 10.03 13.21 4.43
CA PRO A 5 10.30 11.81 4.71
C PRO A 5 9.59 10.93 3.68
N ARG A 6 10.36 10.08 2.99
CA ARG A 6 9.82 9.07 2.06
C ARG A 6 9.71 7.74 2.81
N LEU A 7 8.50 7.38 3.22
CA LEU A 7 8.18 6.06 3.72
C LEU A 7 7.81 5.16 2.53
N LYS A 8 8.58 4.09 2.29
CA LYS A 8 8.21 3.05 1.33
C LYS A 8 7.33 2.03 2.06
N ALA A 9 6.09 1.86 1.61
CA ALA A 9 5.29 0.71 1.99
C ALA A 9 6.02 -0.55 1.49
N GLY A 10 6.40 -1.43 2.42
CA GLY A 10 7.05 -2.70 2.11
C GLY A 10 6.16 -3.54 1.18
N GLY A 11 6.76 -4.07 0.11
CA GLY A 11 6.07 -4.95 -0.82
C GLY A 11 5.56 -6.19 -0.10
N ARG A 12 4.24 -6.32 0.03
CA ARG A 12 3.62 -7.56 0.47
C ARG A 12 3.69 -8.58 -0.67
N ASP A 13 4.09 -9.80 -0.33
CA ASP A 13 3.94 -10.95 -1.22
C ASP A 13 2.48 -11.44 -1.16
N PHE A 14 1.62 -10.75 -1.93
CA PHE A 14 0.22 -11.12 -2.14
C PHE A 14 0.05 -12.51 -2.78
N GLU A 15 1.14 -13.15 -3.22
CA GLU A 15 1.07 -14.43 -3.93
C GLU A 15 1.11 -15.63 -3.01
N SER A 16 1.42 -15.47 -1.72
CA SER A 16 1.69 -16.59 -0.80
C SER A 16 0.41 -17.11 -0.10
N THR A 17 -0.49 -16.23 0.35
CA THR A 17 -1.62 -16.59 1.23
C THR A 17 -2.98 -16.30 0.57
N PRO A 18 -3.91 -17.27 0.48
CA PRO A 18 -5.26 -17.02 -0.01
C PRO A 18 -5.98 -15.94 0.79
N ALA A 19 -6.82 -15.12 0.13
CA ALA A 19 -7.50 -13.98 0.76
C ALA A 19 -8.32 -14.36 2.00
N ALA A 20 -8.98 -15.53 1.99
CA ALA A 20 -9.75 -16.03 3.13
C ALA A 20 -8.90 -16.43 4.35
N LYS A 21 -7.57 -16.57 4.19
CA LYS A 21 -6.60 -16.97 5.22
C LYS A 21 -5.65 -15.83 5.61
N GLU A 22 -5.78 -14.67 4.98
CA GLU A 22 -5.03 -13.47 5.34
C GLU A 22 -5.42 -13.00 6.74
N LYS A 23 -4.43 -12.67 7.57
CA LYS A 23 -4.64 -12.08 8.90
C LYS A 23 -4.46 -10.57 8.79
N PRO A 24 -5.53 -9.76 8.93
CA PRO A 24 -5.46 -8.31 8.74
C PRO A 24 -4.47 -7.65 9.71
N ASP A 25 -4.34 -8.19 10.91
CA ASP A 25 -3.45 -7.76 11.99
C ASP A 25 -1.95 -7.86 11.66
N LYS A 26 -1.56 -8.61 10.62
CA LYS A 26 -0.17 -8.68 10.14
C LYS A 26 0.09 -7.79 8.93
N SER A 27 -0.92 -7.07 8.45
CA SER A 27 -0.78 -6.21 7.28
C SER A 27 -0.54 -4.76 7.67
N ILE A 28 0.44 -4.12 7.01
CA ILE A 28 0.57 -2.67 7.01
C ILE A 28 -0.11 -2.18 5.74
N THR A 29 -1.19 -1.43 5.93
CA THR A 29 -2.01 -0.84 4.88
C THR A 29 -1.82 0.67 4.82
N ILE A 30 -2.33 1.30 3.77
CA ILE A 30 -2.37 2.77 3.67
C ILE A 30 -3.18 3.40 4.82
N PHE A 31 -4.14 2.68 5.39
CA PHE A 31 -4.91 3.14 6.55
C PHE A 31 -4.09 3.15 7.83
N ASP A 32 -3.16 2.20 7.97
CA ASP A 32 -2.23 2.18 9.10
C ASP A 32 -1.26 3.37 9.04
N TYR A 33 -0.79 3.71 7.83
CA TYR A 33 -0.02 4.94 7.61
C TYR A 33 -0.85 6.19 7.91
N HIS A 34 -2.12 6.21 7.50
CA HIS A 34 -3.02 7.30 7.85
C HIS A 34 -3.15 7.46 9.36
N SER A 35 -3.43 6.37 10.08
CA SER A 35 -3.55 6.37 11.54
C SER A 35 -2.27 6.83 12.23
N LEU A 36 -1.11 6.36 11.78
CA LEU A 36 0.19 6.74 12.33
C LEU A 36 0.47 8.24 12.16
N LEU A 37 0.22 8.78 10.98
CA LEU A 37 0.38 10.21 10.71
C LEU A 37 -0.57 11.04 11.57
N SER A 38 -1.84 10.65 11.68
CA SER A 38 -2.80 11.33 12.56
C SER A 38 -2.37 11.32 14.03
N LYS A 39 -1.86 10.19 14.55
CA LYS A 39 -1.34 10.09 15.94
C LYS A 39 -0.13 10.97 16.22
N THR A 40 0.62 11.33 15.18
CA THR A 40 1.84 12.15 15.31
C THR A 40 1.60 13.64 15.05
N GLY A 41 0.32 14.06 15.01
CA GLY A 41 -0.07 15.45 14.80
C GLY A 41 -0.07 15.90 13.34
N TRP A 42 0.02 14.96 12.39
CA TRP A 42 -0.06 15.25 10.96
C TRP A 42 -1.49 15.05 10.47
N GLN A 43 -2.06 16.09 9.87
CA GLN A 43 -3.35 16.03 9.19
C GLN A 43 -3.13 15.72 7.71
N ILE A 44 -3.63 14.57 7.26
CA ILE A 44 -3.62 14.21 5.84
C ILE A 44 -4.65 15.06 5.12
N THR A 45 -4.23 15.75 4.06
CA THR A 45 -5.08 16.64 3.27
C THR A 45 -5.45 16.04 1.92
N HIS A 46 -4.55 15.28 1.32
CA HIS A 46 -4.77 14.68 0.00
C HIS A 46 -4.22 13.26 -0.06
N ARG A 47 -4.96 12.41 -0.77
CA ARG A 47 -4.51 11.10 -1.24
C ARG A 47 -4.58 11.10 -2.75
N ILE A 48 -3.43 10.94 -3.39
CA ILE A 48 -3.31 10.92 -4.85
C ILE A 48 -2.87 9.52 -5.26
N GLU A 49 -3.69 8.85 -6.07
CA GLU A 49 -3.27 7.62 -6.74
C GLU A 49 -2.33 7.99 -7.89
N CYS A 50 -1.10 7.50 -7.83
CA CYS A 50 -0.08 7.75 -8.82
C CYS A 50 0.03 6.56 -9.77
N PRO A 51 0.10 6.79 -11.10
CA PRO A 51 0.36 5.71 -12.04
C PRO A 51 1.73 5.09 -11.74
N LEU A 52 1.79 3.76 -11.71
CA LEU A 52 3.06 3.03 -11.75
C LEU A 52 3.63 3.17 -13.15
N SER A 53 4.81 3.80 -13.29
CA SER A 53 5.37 4.10 -14.61
C SER A 53 5.81 2.87 -15.41
N SER A 54 5.85 1.67 -14.81
CA SER A 54 6.33 0.43 -15.50
C SER A 54 6.08 -0.89 -14.76
N GLU A 55 5.77 -0.87 -13.47
CA GLU A 55 5.49 -2.10 -12.70
C GLU A 55 4.13 -2.68 -13.09
N ARG A 56 4.16 -3.74 -13.90
CA ARG A 56 3.00 -4.58 -14.23
C ARG A 56 3.12 -5.88 -13.43
N LEU A 57 1.99 -6.42 -12.98
CA LEU A 57 1.94 -7.80 -12.50
C LEU A 57 2.36 -8.73 -13.65
N SER A 58 3.32 -9.63 -13.40
CA SER A 58 3.68 -10.64 -14.38
C SER A 58 2.58 -11.70 -14.51
N GLY A 59 2.51 -12.37 -15.65
CA GLY A 59 1.49 -13.40 -15.92
C GLY A 59 1.46 -14.51 -14.85
N ASN A 60 2.63 -14.92 -14.34
CA ASN A 60 2.73 -15.90 -13.27
C ASN A 60 2.08 -15.42 -11.95
N GLN A 61 2.21 -14.13 -11.64
CA GLN A 61 1.61 -13.53 -10.45
C GLN A 61 0.09 -13.45 -10.60
N VAL A 62 -0.39 -13.03 -11.77
CA VAL A 62 -1.82 -12.99 -12.09
C VAL A 62 -2.44 -14.40 -12.01
N GLN A 63 -1.78 -15.41 -12.57
CA GLN A 63 -2.26 -16.79 -12.53
C GLN A 63 -2.33 -17.34 -11.08
N ARG A 64 -1.33 -17.02 -10.24
CA ARG A 64 -1.35 -17.38 -8.81
C ARG A 64 -2.48 -16.69 -8.07
N MET A 65 -2.71 -15.41 -8.34
CA MET A 65 -3.83 -14.65 -7.77
C MET A 65 -5.18 -15.27 -8.14
N GLN A 66 -5.37 -15.64 -9.41
CA GLN A 66 -6.58 -16.33 -9.87
C GLN A 66 -6.78 -17.68 -9.15
N ASN A 67 -5.74 -18.52 -9.09
CA ASN A 67 -5.81 -19.82 -8.43
C ASN A 67 -6.14 -19.71 -6.94
N LYS A 68 -5.62 -18.66 -6.28
CA LYS A 68 -5.84 -18.41 -4.85
C LYS A 68 -7.07 -17.54 -4.55
N ARG A 69 -7.82 -17.14 -5.59
CA ARG A 69 -8.98 -16.24 -5.51
C ARG A 69 -8.65 -14.93 -4.77
N ILE A 70 -7.51 -14.33 -5.14
CA ILE A 70 -7.00 -13.08 -4.58
C ILE A 70 -7.20 -11.98 -5.62
N LEU A 71 -7.81 -10.86 -5.21
CA LEU A 71 -7.82 -9.64 -6.00
C LEU A 71 -6.63 -8.77 -5.54
N GLY A 72 -5.58 -8.74 -6.34
CA GLY A 72 -4.40 -7.91 -6.09
C GLY A 72 -4.39 -6.69 -6.99
N THR A 73 -4.19 -5.51 -6.39
CA THR A 73 -3.85 -4.30 -7.13
C THR A 73 -2.44 -3.87 -6.74
N VAL A 74 -1.67 -3.39 -7.71
CA VAL A 74 -0.38 -2.74 -7.46
C VAL A 74 -0.59 -1.27 -7.77
N GLY A 75 -0.27 -0.40 -6.82
CA GLY A 75 -0.43 1.05 -6.94
C GLY A 75 0.68 1.80 -6.20
N ARG A 76 0.91 3.05 -6.61
CA ARG A 76 1.64 4.02 -5.78
C ARG A 76 0.64 5.03 -5.28
N THR A 77 0.66 5.30 -3.99
CA THR A 77 -0.20 6.33 -3.39
C THR A 77 0.69 7.38 -2.76
N LEU A 78 0.47 8.65 -3.11
CA LEU A 78 1.06 9.80 -2.43
C LEU A 78 0.08 10.30 -1.38
N LEU A 79 0.51 10.29 -0.12
CA LEU A 79 -0.18 10.99 0.97
C LEU A 79 0.48 12.34 1.17
N VAL A 80 -0.31 13.40 1.07
CA VAL A 80 0.12 14.76 1.43
C VAL A 80 -0.47 15.08 2.79
N ALA A 81 0.38 15.45 3.73
CA ALA A 81 -0.03 15.79 5.09
C ALA A 81 0.64 17.08 5.55
N ASN A 82 -0.10 17.87 6.32
CA ASN A 82 0.39 19.07 6.98
C ASN A 82 0.51 18.79 8.47
N LYS A 83 1.59 19.27 9.07
CA LYS A 83 1.75 19.20 10.51
C LYS A 83 1.01 20.39 11.12
N LEU A 84 0.13 20.10 12.08
CA LEU A 84 -0.48 21.12 12.93
C LEU A 84 0.51 21.59 14.00
#